data_AF-G3AHY0-F1
#
_entry.id   AF-G3AHY0-F1
#
_cell.length_a   1.000
_cell.length_b   1.000
_cell.length_c   1.000
_cell.angle_alpha   90.00
_cell.angle_beta   90.00
_cell.angle_gamma   90.00
#
_symmetry.space_group_name_H-M   'P 1'
#
loop_
_entity.id
_entity.type
_entity.pdbx_description
1 polymer ?
#
loop_
_entity_poly.entity_id
_entity_poly.type
_entity_poly.pdbx_seq_one_letter_code
_entity_poly.pdbx_strand_id
1 'polypeptide(L)'
;MTIPEATEVEINTEWSKISTQLIQDPENLKLWQQLIDAAEFNNKRGITKSTPVPQVELLRVSYQELLKKFPLLFNYWIKLATWEFKLNADRDKAVEVYQQGLQHLPYCIELWISYLQFRIDTLKDEEDLNEVLKLFEHARGLIGYHFHGFEFYKLYLTFLESYQDADNQFLKKFYILLRVILEIPIYHYEYFYKKWFNIIAQIGQDQEFAKKVVPFIVQVKELKGSDYKTLSVNLKKLFIDAYITTQFKVYELFHYEKKLSRQYYDVKLISRQQLDLWFQYLEFLEIKKSSYPTKLLELTYQRFIYATARYTDCWIKYADFYIFHEKYNSAKSALTRGLIYNGDYRILLKLVDLEVFLKQYFRARELIVNYISNNVSVPIPVFEKLLSIERVFSENDDEYILQLFKQIIQETQNDYFFNVLLNYSIDPSKAQEVIMTALTSSLMNFNDNNANGISIKIMPGMTYSHGRSQNSQLINTGTWIK
;
A
#
# COMPACT_ATOMS: atom_id res chain seq x y z
N MET A 1 3.53 -11.84 -31.08
CA MET A 1 3.89 -10.52 -31.61
C MET A 1 4.74 -10.74 -32.85
N THR A 2 4.24 -10.36 -34.01
CA THR A 2 5.01 -10.33 -35.26
C THR A 2 5.89 -9.09 -35.26
N ILE A 3 7.19 -9.31 -35.42
CA ILE A 3 8.26 -8.29 -35.37
C ILE A 3 8.39 -7.67 -36.77
N PRO A 4 8.47 -6.33 -36.93
CA PRO A 4 8.79 -5.70 -38.21
C PRO A 4 10.26 -5.93 -38.61
N GLU A 5 10.50 -6.14 -39.90
CA GLU A 5 11.79 -6.55 -40.49
C GLU A 5 12.95 -5.53 -40.33
N ALA A 6 14.06 -6.08 -39.85
CA ALA A 6 15.46 -5.86 -40.25
C ALA A 6 15.99 -4.43 -40.46
N THR A 7 16.44 -3.82 -39.35
CA THR A 7 17.86 -3.44 -39.25
C THR A 7 18.51 -4.45 -38.32
N GLU A 8 19.71 -4.98 -38.64
CA GLU A 8 20.44 -5.92 -37.78
C GLU A 8 20.83 -5.22 -36.46
N VAL A 9 19.87 -5.16 -35.55
CA VAL A 9 20.13 -4.84 -34.15
C VAL A 9 20.63 -6.13 -33.55
N GLU A 10 21.92 -6.18 -33.14
CA GLU A 10 22.42 -7.25 -32.28
C GLU A 10 21.47 -7.38 -31.09
N ILE A 11 20.65 -8.43 -31.13
CA ILE A 11 19.75 -8.79 -30.04
C ILE A 11 20.66 -9.24 -28.91
N ASN A 12 20.51 -8.61 -27.75
CA ASN A 12 21.27 -8.97 -26.56
C ASN A 12 21.02 -10.45 -26.22
N THR A 13 22.06 -11.28 -26.42
CA THR A 13 21.98 -12.74 -26.32
C THR A 13 21.80 -13.20 -24.89
N GLU A 14 22.47 -12.53 -23.94
CA GLU A 14 22.29 -12.73 -22.50
C GLU A 14 20.86 -12.41 -22.07
N TRP A 15 20.31 -11.28 -22.53
CA TRP A 15 18.92 -10.91 -22.25
C TRP A 15 17.94 -11.97 -22.75
N SER A 16 18.14 -12.48 -23.98
CA SER A 16 17.25 -13.47 -24.59
C SER A 16 17.25 -14.80 -23.84
N LYS A 17 18.43 -15.23 -23.38
CA LYS A 17 18.60 -16.42 -22.54
C LYS A 17 17.89 -16.28 -21.20
N ILE A 18 18.08 -15.15 -20.51
CA ILE A 18 17.44 -14.90 -19.20
C ILE A 18 15.93 -14.77 -19.36
N SER A 19 15.46 -14.09 -20.41
CA SER A 19 14.04 -13.97 -20.75
C SER A 19 13.38 -15.34 -20.93
N THR A 20 14.05 -16.27 -21.61
CA THR A 20 13.57 -17.66 -21.76
C THR A 20 13.47 -18.39 -20.40
N GLN A 21 14.42 -18.17 -19.50
CA GLN A 21 14.38 -18.74 -18.15
C GLN A 21 13.24 -18.13 -17.31
N LEU A 22 12.98 -16.84 -17.45
CA LEU A 22 11.88 -16.15 -16.76
C LEU A 22 10.49 -16.62 -17.20
N ILE A 23 10.34 -17.10 -18.43
CA ILE A 23 9.08 -17.74 -18.87
C ILE A 23 8.79 -19.01 -18.04
N GLN A 24 9.83 -19.73 -17.63
CA GLN A 24 9.70 -20.95 -16.82
C GLN A 24 9.51 -20.65 -15.33
N ASP A 25 10.16 -19.60 -14.82
CA ASP A 25 10.07 -19.20 -13.40
C ASP A 25 9.88 -17.67 -13.25
N PRO A 26 8.65 -17.15 -13.46
CA PRO A 26 8.36 -15.71 -13.42
C PRO A 26 8.47 -15.08 -12.03
N GLU A 27 8.50 -15.88 -10.96
CA GLU A 27 8.58 -15.40 -9.57
C GLU A 27 10.03 -15.14 -9.11
N ASN A 28 11.01 -15.50 -9.93
CA ASN A 28 12.42 -15.44 -9.56
C ASN A 28 12.98 -14.03 -9.69
N LEU A 29 12.92 -13.25 -8.60
CA LEU A 29 13.45 -11.88 -8.60
C LEU A 29 14.93 -11.82 -9.03
N LYS A 30 15.77 -12.82 -8.71
CA LYS A 30 17.19 -12.77 -9.12
C LYS A 30 17.35 -12.81 -10.65
N LEU A 31 16.54 -13.63 -11.34
CA LEU A 31 16.54 -13.66 -12.81
C LEU A 31 16.06 -12.32 -13.38
N TRP A 32 15.05 -11.69 -12.77
CA TRP A 32 14.64 -10.34 -13.17
C TRP A 32 15.74 -9.31 -12.97
N GLN A 33 16.48 -9.37 -11.86
CA GLN A 33 17.62 -8.47 -11.62
C GLN A 33 18.69 -8.64 -12.69
N GLN A 34 19.02 -9.89 -13.04
CA GLN A 34 19.96 -10.20 -14.12
C GLN A 34 19.44 -9.72 -15.49
N LEU A 35 18.12 -9.81 -15.74
CA LEU A 35 17.51 -9.31 -16.96
C LEU A 35 17.68 -7.79 -17.09
N ILE A 36 17.44 -7.05 -16.00
CA ILE A 36 17.66 -5.60 -15.95
C ILE A 36 19.13 -5.28 -16.18
N ASP A 37 20.05 -5.95 -15.48
CA ASP A 37 21.48 -5.74 -15.65
C ASP A 37 21.90 -6.02 -17.11
N ALA A 38 21.40 -7.10 -17.72
CA ALA A 38 21.66 -7.39 -19.13
C ALA A 38 21.13 -6.27 -20.04
N ALA A 39 19.94 -5.73 -19.77
CA ALA A 39 19.36 -4.64 -20.55
C ALA A 39 20.12 -3.31 -20.38
N GLU A 40 20.65 -3.02 -19.18
CA GLU A 40 21.44 -1.80 -18.92
C GLU A 40 22.84 -1.83 -19.54
N PHE A 41 23.44 -3.02 -19.65
CA PHE A 41 24.82 -3.19 -20.08
C PHE A 41 25.01 -3.73 -21.50
N ASN A 42 23.96 -3.94 -22.29
CA ASN A 42 23.98 -4.29 -23.73
C ASN A 42 25.31 -4.86 -24.26
N ASN A 43 25.62 -6.12 -23.93
CA ASN A 43 26.88 -6.80 -24.28
C ASN A 43 28.16 -6.08 -23.81
N LYS A 44 28.17 -5.60 -22.56
CA LYS A 44 29.23 -4.81 -21.88
C LYS A 44 29.36 -3.35 -22.32
N ARG A 45 28.45 -2.84 -23.17
CA ARG A 45 28.34 -1.41 -23.50
C ARG A 45 27.11 -0.82 -22.81
N GLY A 46 27.29 0.18 -21.96
CA GLY A 46 26.17 0.84 -21.28
C GLY A 46 25.25 1.60 -22.25
N ILE A 47 23.99 1.78 -21.87
CA ILE A 47 23.01 2.56 -22.66
C ILE A 47 23.34 4.07 -22.59
N THR A 48 23.31 4.73 -23.75
CA THR A 48 23.51 6.18 -23.93
C THR A 48 22.43 6.78 -24.83
N LYS A 49 22.44 8.10 -25.01
CA LYS A 49 21.51 8.82 -25.91
C LYS A 49 21.65 8.42 -27.38
N SER A 50 22.78 7.84 -27.77
CA SER A 50 23.04 7.37 -29.15
C SER A 50 22.69 5.90 -29.35
N THR A 51 22.20 5.21 -28.31
CA THR A 51 21.81 3.80 -28.40
C THR A 51 20.61 3.64 -29.34
N PRO A 52 20.60 2.62 -30.22
CA PRO A 52 19.47 2.34 -31.11
C PRO A 52 18.14 2.19 -30.36
N VAL A 53 17.06 2.73 -30.95
CA VAL A 53 15.70 2.72 -30.39
C VAL A 53 15.26 1.33 -29.90
N PRO A 54 15.51 0.21 -30.63
CA PRO A 54 15.06 -1.10 -30.17
C PRO A 54 15.73 -1.57 -28.87
N GLN A 55 16.98 -1.17 -28.62
CA GLN A 55 17.69 -1.51 -27.37
C GLN A 55 17.20 -0.65 -26.19
N VAL A 56 16.85 0.62 -26.45
CA VAL A 56 16.18 1.48 -25.45
C VAL A 56 14.80 0.93 -25.11
N GLU A 57 14.06 0.45 -26.09
CA GLU A 57 12.74 -0.15 -25.86
C GLU A 57 12.85 -1.46 -25.08
N LEU A 58 13.87 -2.28 -25.36
CA LEU A 58 14.17 -3.48 -24.59
C LEU A 58 14.39 -3.17 -23.10
N LEU A 59 15.12 -2.10 -22.79
CA LEU A 59 15.33 -1.62 -21.42
C LEU A 59 13.99 -1.24 -20.76
N ARG A 60 13.17 -0.42 -21.44
CA ARG A 60 11.86 0.02 -20.93
C ARG A 60 10.95 -1.15 -20.61
N VAL A 61 10.78 -2.07 -21.56
CA VAL A 61 9.92 -3.25 -21.41
C VAL A 61 10.41 -4.12 -20.26
N SER A 62 11.73 -4.32 -20.12
CA SER A 62 12.30 -5.11 -19.02
C SER A 62 11.95 -4.52 -17.65
N TYR A 63 12.06 -3.19 -17.51
CA TYR A 63 11.68 -2.49 -16.28
C TYR A 63 10.17 -2.52 -16.03
N GLN A 64 9.35 -2.27 -17.05
CA GLN A 64 7.90 -2.25 -16.94
C GLN A 64 7.35 -3.62 -16.53
N GLU A 65 7.82 -4.71 -17.12
CA GLU A 65 7.37 -6.06 -16.77
C GLU A 65 7.86 -6.47 -15.37
N LEU A 66 9.11 -6.12 -14.99
CA LEU A 66 9.59 -6.31 -13.62
C LEU A 66 8.70 -5.58 -12.62
N LEU A 67 8.39 -4.30 -12.85
CA LEU A 67 7.63 -3.45 -11.93
C LEU A 67 6.14 -3.82 -11.89
N LYS A 68 5.59 -4.33 -12.99
CA LYS A 68 4.24 -4.92 -13.02
C LYS A 68 4.17 -6.16 -12.14
N LYS A 69 5.22 -6.98 -12.12
CA LYS A 69 5.31 -8.18 -11.26
C LYS A 69 5.65 -7.86 -9.81
N PHE A 70 6.59 -6.93 -9.59
CA PHE A 70 7.13 -6.55 -8.28
C PHE A 70 7.02 -5.04 -8.05
N PRO A 71 5.80 -4.48 -7.94
CA PRO A 71 5.58 -3.03 -7.87
C PRO A 71 6.11 -2.37 -6.59
N LEU A 72 6.44 -3.14 -5.55
CA LEU A 72 6.94 -2.64 -4.28
C LEU A 72 8.45 -2.36 -4.28
N LEU A 73 9.15 -2.60 -5.39
CA LEU A 73 10.59 -2.34 -5.52
C LEU A 73 10.86 -0.88 -5.90
N PHE A 74 10.74 0.02 -4.91
CA PHE A 74 10.86 1.48 -5.10
C PHE A 74 12.15 1.91 -5.82
N ASN A 75 13.26 1.20 -5.61
CA ASN A 75 14.54 1.52 -6.22
C ASN A 75 14.53 1.33 -7.75
N TYR A 76 13.75 0.39 -8.29
CA TYR A 76 13.61 0.20 -9.73
C TYR A 76 12.70 1.26 -10.36
N TRP A 77 11.69 1.76 -9.64
CA TRP A 77 10.92 2.94 -10.08
C TRP A 77 11.83 4.17 -10.24
N ILE A 78 12.68 4.43 -9.24
CA ILE A 78 13.66 5.53 -9.29
C ILE A 78 14.63 5.36 -10.47
N LYS A 79 15.17 4.15 -10.66
CA LYS A 79 16.08 3.86 -11.78
C LYS A 79 15.39 4.06 -13.13
N LEU A 80 14.16 3.56 -13.31
CA LEU A 80 13.41 3.73 -14.55
C LEU A 80 13.17 5.21 -14.86
N ALA A 81 12.71 6.00 -13.88
CA ALA A 81 12.51 7.44 -14.06
C ALA A 81 13.81 8.17 -14.42
N THR A 82 14.92 7.77 -13.80
CA THR A 82 16.26 8.28 -14.12
C THR A 82 16.67 7.95 -15.55
N TRP A 83 16.38 6.73 -16.02
CA TRP A 83 16.64 6.31 -17.40
C TRP A 83 15.80 7.11 -18.41
N GLU A 84 14.50 7.27 -18.17
CA GLU A 84 13.63 8.05 -19.07
C GLU A 84 14.14 9.49 -19.25
N PHE A 85 14.52 10.13 -18.16
CA PHE A 85 15.11 11.46 -18.21
C PHE A 85 16.48 11.47 -18.90
N LYS A 86 17.36 10.51 -18.59
CA LYS A 86 18.72 10.47 -19.14
C LYS A 86 18.75 10.24 -20.65
N LEU A 87 17.85 9.40 -21.18
CA LEU A 87 17.88 9.00 -22.59
C LEU A 87 17.20 10.02 -23.49
N ASN A 88 16.03 10.52 -23.10
CA ASN A 88 15.22 11.37 -23.96
C ASN A 88 15.15 12.83 -23.50
N ALA A 89 15.73 13.17 -22.34
CA ALA A 89 15.49 14.45 -21.65
C ALA A 89 13.98 14.74 -21.45
N ASP A 90 13.17 13.68 -21.45
CA ASP A 90 11.72 13.74 -21.39
C ASP A 90 11.31 13.78 -19.91
N ARG A 91 11.00 15.00 -19.46
CA ARG A 91 10.56 15.27 -18.09
C ARG A 91 9.24 14.57 -17.80
N ASP A 92 8.31 14.61 -18.74
CA ASP A 92 6.93 14.19 -18.50
C ASP A 92 6.86 12.66 -18.34
N LYS A 93 7.61 11.91 -19.14
CA LYS A 93 7.74 10.45 -18.94
C LYS A 93 8.36 10.09 -17.60
N ALA A 94 9.40 10.80 -17.17
CA ALA A 94 9.99 10.55 -15.85
C ALA A 94 8.99 10.85 -14.72
N VAL A 95 8.19 11.93 -14.86
CA VAL A 95 7.08 12.26 -13.95
C VAL A 95 6.04 11.14 -13.91
N GLU A 96 5.62 10.63 -15.07
CA GLU A 96 4.66 9.53 -15.15
C GLU A 96 5.15 8.28 -14.42
N VAL A 97 6.43 7.91 -14.59
CA VAL A 97 7.03 6.76 -13.90
C VAL A 97 7.02 6.96 -12.38
N TYR A 98 7.37 8.15 -11.88
CA TYR A 98 7.27 8.46 -10.45
C TYR A 98 5.83 8.36 -9.94
N GLN A 99 4.87 8.91 -10.68
CA GLN A 99 3.45 8.87 -10.31
C GLN A 99 2.92 7.43 -10.28
N GLN A 100 3.28 6.59 -11.26
CA GLN A 100 2.94 5.16 -11.27
C GLN A 100 3.53 4.44 -10.06
N GLY A 101 4.81 4.66 -9.75
CA GLY A 101 5.42 4.10 -8.53
C GLY A 101 4.67 4.51 -7.26
N LEU A 102 4.27 5.78 -7.16
CA LEU A 102 3.53 6.30 -6.01
C LEU A 102 2.09 5.79 -5.90
N GLN A 103 1.48 5.27 -6.97
CA GLN A 103 0.20 4.56 -6.87
C GLN A 103 0.35 3.26 -6.07
N HIS A 104 1.50 2.60 -6.16
CA HIS A 104 1.80 1.36 -5.43
C HIS A 104 2.44 1.60 -4.06
N LEU A 105 3.27 2.65 -3.96
CA LEU A 105 4.11 2.97 -2.81
C LEU A 105 3.89 4.43 -2.31
N PRO A 106 2.65 4.86 -2.02
CA PRO A 106 2.37 6.26 -1.66
C PRO A 106 3.03 6.72 -0.36
N TYR A 107 3.50 5.79 0.47
CA TYR A 107 4.14 6.05 1.76
C TYR A 107 5.65 5.75 1.76
N CYS A 108 6.26 5.46 0.60
CA CYS A 108 7.69 5.24 0.49
C CYS A 108 8.43 6.58 0.48
N ILE A 109 9.21 6.83 1.53
CA ILE A 109 9.90 8.10 1.72
C ILE A 109 11.02 8.30 0.69
N GLU A 110 11.72 7.25 0.32
CA GLU A 110 12.82 7.28 -0.64
C GLU A 110 12.33 7.68 -2.04
N LEU A 111 11.19 7.13 -2.47
CA LEU A 111 10.57 7.46 -3.75
C LEU A 111 10.12 8.92 -3.79
N TRP A 112 9.50 9.41 -2.71
CA TRP A 112 9.11 10.82 -2.59
C TRP A 112 10.31 11.77 -2.62
N ILE A 113 11.38 11.50 -1.87
CA ILE A 113 12.59 12.34 -1.85
C ILE A 113 13.21 12.39 -3.24
N SER A 114 13.35 11.24 -3.91
CA SER A 114 13.88 11.16 -5.27
C SER A 114 13.02 11.96 -6.26
N TYR A 115 11.69 11.85 -6.15
CA TYR A 115 10.78 12.57 -7.04
C TYR A 115 10.82 14.09 -6.82
N LEU A 116 10.81 14.53 -5.56
CA LEU A 116 10.88 15.94 -5.19
C LEU A 116 12.22 16.55 -5.63
N GLN A 117 13.33 15.84 -5.42
CA GLN A 117 14.64 16.27 -5.90
C GLN A 117 14.65 16.42 -7.42
N PHE A 118 14.16 15.41 -8.15
CA PHE A 118 14.05 15.47 -9.61
C PHE A 118 13.21 16.67 -10.09
N ARG A 119 12.10 16.97 -9.41
CA ARG A 119 11.25 18.11 -9.76
C ARG A 119 11.91 19.46 -9.48
N ILE A 120 12.75 19.56 -8.45
CA ILE A 120 13.59 20.74 -8.19
C ILE A 120 14.66 20.88 -9.28
N ASP A 121 15.36 19.79 -9.61
CA ASP A 121 16.45 19.79 -10.60
C ASP A 121 15.96 20.11 -12.02
N THR A 122 14.67 19.91 -12.30
CA THR A 122 14.03 20.15 -13.59
C THR A 122 13.06 21.33 -13.60
N LEU A 123 13.14 22.21 -12.61
CA LEU A 123 12.31 23.41 -12.48
C LEU A 123 12.68 24.43 -13.56
N LYS A 124 11.67 24.96 -14.28
CA LYS A 124 11.89 25.94 -15.37
C LYS A 124 11.36 27.34 -15.06
N ASP A 125 10.18 27.44 -14.46
CA ASP A 125 9.44 28.69 -14.29
C ASP A 125 8.63 28.76 -12.97
N GLU A 126 7.90 29.87 -12.77
CA GLU A 126 7.09 30.10 -11.57
C GLU A 126 5.86 29.18 -11.46
N GLU A 127 5.33 28.71 -12.58
CA GLU A 127 4.22 27.75 -12.57
C GLU A 127 4.70 26.40 -12.03
N ASP A 128 5.83 25.92 -12.55
CA ASP A 128 6.55 24.74 -12.04
C ASP A 128 6.87 24.90 -10.54
N LEU A 129 7.31 26.08 -10.10
CA LEU A 129 7.62 26.34 -8.69
C LEU A 129 6.40 26.11 -7.78
N ASN A 130 5.23 26.61 -8.19
CA ASN A 130 3.99 26.41 -7.46
C ASN A 130 3.52 24.95 -7.47
N GLU A 131 3.74 24.22 -8.57
CA GLU A 131 3.48 22.79 -8.62
C GLU A 131 4.37 22.00 -7.67
N VAL A 132 5.67 22.30 -7.63
CA VAL A 132 6.62 21.66 -6.72
C VAL A 132 6.23 21.90 -5.26
N LEU A 133 5.77 23.11 -4.92
CA LEU A 133 5.25 23.40 -3.58
C LEU A 133 4.02 22.55 -3.24
N LYS A 134 3.05 22.43 -4.16
CA LYS A 134 1.87 21.56 -3.98
C LYS A 134 2.29 20.10 -3.80
N LEU A 135 3.31 19.67 -4.55
CA LEU A 135 3.85 18.32 -4.46
C LEU A 135 4.50 18.05 -3.10
N PHE A 136 5.27 19.00 -2.55
CA PHE A 136 5.80 18.91 -1.18
C PHE A 136 4.70 18.80 -0.13
N GLU A 137 3.61 19.58 -0.25
CA GLU A 137 2.49 19.50 0.68
C GLU A 137 1.74 18.17 0.57
N HIS A 138 1.58 17.64 -0.64
CA HIS A 138 1.00 16.33 -0.85
C HIS A 138 1.86 15.23 -0.22
N ALA A 139 3.17 15.24 -0.50
CA ALA A 139 4.13 14.32 0.11
C ALA A 139 4.10 14.42 1.65
N ARG A 140 4.10 15.64 2.21
CA ARG A 140 4.00 15.87 3.66
C ARG A 140 2.72 15.28 4.26
N GLY A 141 1.62 15.29 3.51
CA GLY A 141 0.36 14.68 3.91
C GLY A 141 0.45 13.17 4.16
N LEU A 142 1.32 12.49 3.43
CA LEU A 142 1.52 11.03 3.44
C LEU A 142 2.72 10.61 4.31
N ILE A 143 3.89 11.22 4.10
CA ILE A 143 5.17 10.83 4.74
C ILE A 143 5.68 11.81 5.80
N GLY A 144 4.95 12.89 6.09
CA GLY A 144 5.42 13.91 7.04
C GLY A 144 5.65 13.41 8.47
N TYR A 145 4.98 12.33 8.89
CA TYR A 145 5.18 11.73 10.21
C TYR A 145 6.18 10.56 10.20
N HIS A 146 6.95 10.38 9.13
CA HIS A 146 7.92 9.29 9.04
C HIS A 146 9.06 9.47 10.04
N PHE A 147 9.40 8.41 10.79
CA PHE A 147 10.48 8.44 11.77
C PHE A 147 11.82 8.84 11.13
N HIS A 148 12.07 8.37 9.90
CA HIS A 148 13.23 8.75 9.08
C HIS A 148 12.97 9.98 8.17
N GLY A 149 12.03 10.86 8.54
CA GLY A 149 11.62 12.05 7.77
C GLY A 149 12.66 13.16 7.61
N PHE A 150 13.89 12.97 8.11
CA PHE A 150 14.92 14.00 8.17
C PHE A 150 15.27 14.57 6.78
N GLU A 151 15.63 13.72 5.83
CA GLU A 151 16.05 14.16 4.49
C GLU A 151 14.91 14.84 3.74
N PHE A 152 13.67 14.35 3.89
CA PHE A 152 12.48 14.98 3.31
C PHE A 152 12.31 16.43 3.80
N TYR A 153 12.35 16.65 5.11
CA TYR A 153 12.16 18.00 5.66
C TYR A 153 13.36 18.91 5.40
N LYS A 154 14.57 18.37 5.39
CA LYS A 154 15.76 19.13 4.99
C LYS A 154 15.65 19.60 3.54
N LEU A 155 15.25 18.72 2.63
CA LEU A 155 14.99 19.07 1.23
C LEU A 155 13.90 20.13 1.12
N TYR A 156 12.78 19.97 1.83
CA TYR A 156 11.68 20.91 1.77
C TYR A 156 12.05 22.30 2.33
N LEU A 157 12.73 22.36 3.47
CA LEU A 157 13.21 23.62 4.03
C LEU A 157 14.23 24.31 3.12
N THR A 158 15.13 23.54 2.50
CA THR A 158 16.11 24.07 1.55
C THR A 158 15.42 24.64 0.31
N PHE A 159 14.40 23.96 -0.21
CA PHE A 159 13.59 24.47 -1.31
C PHE A 159 12.93 25.82 -0.96
N LEU A 160 12.29 25.92 0.21
CA LEU A 160 11.67 27.18 0.63
C LEU A 160 12.70 28.30 0.82
N GLU A 161 13.91 28.00 1.32
CA GLU A 161 14.98 28.98 1.49
C GLU A 161 15.57 29.44 0.16
N SER A 162 15.80 28.53 -0.79
CA SER A 162 16.44 28.81 -2.08
C SER A 162 15.55 29.58 -3.04
N TYR A 163 14.24 29.36 -2.99
CA TYR A 163 13.27 29.95 -3.92
C TYR A 163 12.36 31.01 -3.26
N GLN A 164 12.72 31.52 -2.08
CA GLN A 164 11.95 32.62 -1.48
C GLN A 164 12.10 33.91 -2.28
N ASP A 165 11.00 34.64 -2.43
CA ASP A 165 10.97 36.01 -2.93
C ASP A 165 10.13 36.91 -1.99
N ALA A 166 9.90 38.17 -2.37
CA ALA A 166 9.15 39.12 -1.55
C ALA A 166 7.64 38.80 -1.47
N ASP A 167 7.08 38.10 -2.46
CA ASP A 167 5.64 38.01 -2.72
C ASP A 167 5.08 36.60 -2.46
N ASN A 168 5.88 35.55 -2.62
CA ASN A 168 5.46 34.14 -2.60
C ASN A 168 5.24 33.56 -1.19
N GLN A 169 5.55 34.31 -0.14
CA GLN A 169 5.40 33.91 1.27
C GLN A 169 6.20 32.67 1.70
N PHE A 170 7.20 32.22 0.93
CA PHE A 170 7.97 31.01 1.26
C PHE A 170 8.74 31.17 2.56
N LEU A 171 9.23 32.38 2.85
CA LEU A 171 9.88 32.67 4.14
C LEU A 171 8.95 32.43 5.32
N LYS A 172 7.70 32.91 5.25
CA LYS A 172 6.69 32.66 6.29
C LYS A 172 6.42 31.17 6.42
N LYS A 173 6.26 30.48 5.28
CA LYS A 173 6.01 29.04 5.25
C LYS A 173 7.16 28.24 5.84
N PHE A 174 8.40 28.65 5.60
CA PHE A 174 9.60 28.06 6.17
C PHE A 174 9.57 28.05 7.70
N TYR A 175 9.28 29.20 8.33
CA TYR A 175 9.24 29.29 9.80
C TYR A 175 8.09 28.48 10.40
N ILE A 176 6.91 28.53 9.77
CA ILE A 176 5.74 27.73 10.20
C ILE A 176 6.06 26.24 10.09
N LEU A 177 6.64 25.81 8.96
CA LEU A 177 7.00 24.42 8.73
C LEU A 177 8.07 23.95 9.73
N LEU A 178 9.12 24.75 9.94
CA LEU A 178 10.16 24.45 10.92
C LEU A 178 9.57 24.28 12.31
N ARG A 179 8.65 25.16 12.73
CA ARG A 179 7.94 25.03 14.01
C ARG A 179 7.12 23.74 14.09
N VAL A 180 6.44 23.34 13.01
CA VAL A 180 5.68 22.07 12.97
C VAL A 180 6.60 20.87 13.09
N ILE A 181 7.77 20.88 12.42
CA ILE A 181 8.73 19.77 12.46
C ILE A 181 9.20 19.47 13.89
N LEU A 182 9.33 20.48 14.75
CA LEU A 182 9.78 20.29 16.14
C LEU A 182 8.83 19.42 16.98
N GLU A 183 7.55 19.33 16.61
CA GLU A 183 6.56 18.50 17.30
C GLU A 183 6.53 17.05 16.80
N ILE A 184 7.25 16.75 15.72
CA ILE A 184 7.29 15.43 15.09
C ILE A 184 8.50 14.66 15.64
N PRO A 185 8.32 13.45 16.18
CA PRO A 185 9.42 12.65 16.72
C PRO A 185 10.22 11.96 15.60
N ILE A 186 11.00 12.76 14.87
CA ILE A 186 11.90 12.31 13.81
C ILE A 186 13.24 11.90 14.43
N TYR A 187 13.92 10.90 13.86
CA TYR A 187 15.21 10.42 14.37
C TYR A 187 16.25 11.52 14.58
N HIS A 188 16.46 12.37 13.56
CA HIS A 188 17.40 13.50 13.59
C HIS A 188 16.74 14.84 13.98
N TYR A 189 15.86 14.82 14.99
CA TYR A 189 15.16 16.02 15.48
C TYR A 189 16.12 17.12 15.95
N GLU A 190 17.29 16.74 16.48
CA GLU A 190 18.30 17.65 17.03
C GLU A 190 18.78 18.69 16.01
N TYR A 191 18.82 18.34 14.73
CA TYR A 191 19.19 19.25 13.66
C TYR A 191 18.22 20.44 13.56
N PHE A 192 16.92 20.15 13.57
CA PHE A 192 15.88 21.18 13.45
C PHE A 192 15.79 22.05 14.70
N TYR A 193 15.96 21.46 15.88
CA TYR A 193 16.05 22.23 17.12
C TYR A 193 17.28 23.13 17.17
N LYS A 194 18.45 22.66 16.70
CA LYS A 194 19.64 23.49 16.58
C LYS A 194 19.38 24.69 15.64
N LYS A 195 18.75 24.45 14.48
CA LYS A 195 18.37 25.52 13.55
C LYS A 195 17.40 26.52 14.20
N TRP A 196 16.40 26.02 14.93
CA TRP A 196 15.42 26.85 15.65
C TRP A 196 16.02 27.68 16.78
N PHE A 197 16.89 27.10 17.61
CA PHE A 197 17.54 27.83 18.69
C PHE A 197 18.50 28.90 18.19
N ASN A 198 19.14 28.69 17.03
CA ASN A 198 19.94 29.73 16.37
C ASN A 198 19.05 30.91 15.93
N ILE A 199 17.87 30.63 15.36
CA ILE A 199 16.89 31.68 15.00
C ILE A 199 16.43 32.44 16.24
N ILE A 200 16.09 31.75 17.33
CA ILE A 200 15.70 32.38 18.59
C ILE A 200 16.82 33.27 19.15
N ALA A 201 18.06 32.80 19.11
CA ALA A 201 19.21 33.59 19.56
C ALA A 201 19.38 34.86 18.72
N GLN A 202 19.22 34.75 17.40
CA GLN A 202 19.31 35.88 16.48
C GLN A 202 18.19 36.92 16.71
N ILE A 203 16.97 36.49 17.05
CA ILE A 203 15.86 37.40 17.44
C ILE A 203 16.25 38.30 18.62
N GLY A 204 17.03 37.79 19.58
CA GLY A 204 17.47 38.58 20.73
C GLY A 204 18.66 39.52 20.46
N GLN A 205 19.35 39.35 19.32
CA GLN A 205 20.57 40.08 18.96
C GLN A 205 20.33 41.12 17.85
N ASP A 206 19.46 40.81 16.90
CA ASP A 206 19.19 41.62 15.70
C ASP A 206 17.72 42.07 15.68
N GLN A 207 17.49 43.37 15.90
CA GLN A 207 16.16 43.96 15.94
C GLN A 207 15.46 43.98 14.57
N GLU A 208 16.19 44.11 13.47
CA GLU A 208 15.59 44.12 12.13
C GLU A 208 15.13 42.71 11.74
N PHE A 209 15.98 41.72 12.01
CA PHE A 209 15.61 40.32 11.86
C PHE A 209 14.40 39.95 12.74
N ALA A 210 14.40 40.38 14.00
CA ALA A 210 13.30 40.13 14.92
C ALA A 210 11.97 40.69 14.40
N LYS A 211 11.95 41.95 13.93
CA LYS A 211 10.75 42.58 13.35
C LYS A 211 10.19 41.79 12.17
N LYS A 212 11.07 41.19 11.35
CA LYS A 212 10.67 40.39 10.18
C LYS A 212 10.13 39.01 10.56
N VAL A 213 10.77 38.33 11.51
CA VAL A 213 10.54 36.90 11.77
C VAL A 213 9.54 36.64 12.89
N VAL A 214 9.58 37.44 13.96
CA VAL A 214 8.71 37.26 15.14
C VAL A 214 7.22 37.21 14.78
N PRO A 215 6.68 38.02 13.84
CA PRO A 215 5.28 37.92 13.42
C PRO A 215 4.87 36.56 12.85
N PHE A 216 5.82 35.73 12.40
CA PHE A 216 5.55 34.38 11.89
C PHE A 216 5.55 33.32 12.99
N ILE A 217 6.17 33.60 14.14
CA ILE A 217 6.40 32.64 15.23
C ILE A 217 5.40 32.83 16.37
N VAL A 218 5.08 34.08 16.71
CA VAL A 218 4.29 34.46 17.88
C VAL A 218 3.06 35.25 17.44
N GLN A 219 1.93 35.07 18.12
CA GLN A 219 0.74 35.87 17.81
C GLN A 219 0.97 37.34 18.18
N VAL A 220 0.56 38.26 17.30
CA VAL A 220 0.78 39.71 17.45
C VAL A 220 0.25 40.28 18.79
N LYS A 221 -0.74 39.64 19.39
CA LYS A 221 -1.31 40.05 20.69
C LYS A 221 -0.32 39.89 21.86
N GLU A 222 0.60 38.94 21.79
CA GLU A 222 1.61 38.65 22.82
C GLU A 222 2.85 39.57 22.70
N LEU A 223 2.94 40.36 21.62
CA LEU A 223 4.07 41.26 21.33
C LEU A 223 3.92 42.68 21.91
N LYS A 224 2.77 43.02 22.50
CA LYS A 224 2.53 44.37 23.03
C LYS A 224 3.41 44.63 24.25
N GLY A 225 4.55 45.29 24.02
CA GLY A 225 5.43 45.85 25.05
C GLY A 225 6.63 44.96 25.46
N SER A 226 6.87 43.83 24.81
CA SER A 226 7.99 42.95 25.13
C SER A 226 9.26 43.32 24.36
N ASP A 227 10.37 43.54 25.05
CA ASP A 227 11.72 43.61 24.46
C ASP A 227 12.07 42.26 23.79
N TYR A 228 12.58 42.30 22.55
CA TYR A 228 12.95 41.11 21.78
C TYR A 228 13.99 40.24 22.49
N LYS A 229 14.86 40.83 23.31
CA LYS A 229 15.82 40.08 24.13
C LYS A 229 15.11 39.22 25.17
N THR A 230 14.11 39.78 25.85
CA THR A 230 13.30 39.05 26.83
C THR A 230 12.42 38.01 26.15
N LEU A 231 11.84 38.34 24.99
CA LEU A 231 11.06 37.40 24.18
C LEU A 231 11.91 36.18 23.75
N SER A 232 13.14 36.41 23.28
CA SER A 232 14.08 35.35 22.90
C SER A 232 14.36 34.38 24.06
N VAL A 233 14.58 34.91 25.28
CA VAL A 233 14.78 34.08 26.48
C VAL A 233 13.54 33.25 26.81
N ASN A 234 12.35 33.85 26.74
CA ASN A 234 11.08 33.15 27.01
C ASN A 234 10.81 32.05 25.99
N LEU A 235 11.00 32.34 24.69
CA LEU A 235 10.87 31.36 23.62
C LEU A 235 11.87 30.22 23.79
N LYS A 236 13.13 30.53 24.12
CA LYS A 236 14.14 29.50 24.38
C LYS A 236 13.70 28.56 25.49
N LYS A 237 13.16 29.07 26.60
CA LYS A 237 12.65 28.24 27.70
C LYS A 237 11.49 27.34 27.25
N LEU A 238 10.51 27.89 26.54
CA LEU A 238 9.37 27.13 26.02
C LEU A 238 9.81 25.96 25.12
N PHE A 239 10.75 26.21 24.21
CA PHE A 239 11.20 25.20 23.26
C PHE A 239 12.21 24.21 23.86
N ILE A 240 12.80 24.49 25.02
CA ILE A 240 13.57 23.49 25.80
C ILE A 240 12.63 22.39 26.31
N ASP A 241 11.45 22.76 26.85
CA ASP A 241 10.48 21.77 27.34
C ASP A 241 9.94 20.91 26.19
N ALA A 242 9.66 21.54 25.04
CA ALA A 242 9.29 20.83 23.81
C ALA A 242 10.42 19.89 23.34
N TYR A 243 11.67 20.34 23.36
CA TYR A 243 12.85 19.53 23.01
C TYR A 243 12.95 18.27 23.87
N ILE A 244 12.82 18.41 25.19
CA ILE A 244 12.88 17.28 26.13
C ILE A 244 11.74 16.29 25.83
N THR A 245 10.54 16.80 25.56
CA THR A 245 9.38 15.97 25.22
C THR A 245 9.60 15.20 23.91
N THR A 246 10.06 15.88 22.86
CA THR A 246 10.35 15.25 21.56
C THR A 246 11.49 14.24 21.68
N GLN A 247 12.55 14.56 22.42
CA GLN A 247 13.66 13.65 22.71
C GLN A 247 13.17 12.35 23.38
N PHE A 248 12.30 12.46 24.38
CA PHE A 248 11.73 11.28 25.04
C PHE A 248 10.90 10.43 24.08
N LYS A 249 10.03 11.04 23.27
CA LYS A 249 9.23 10.32 22.27
C LYS A 249 10.09 9.63 21.22
N VAL A 250 11.14 10.30 20.74
CA VAL A 250 12.12 9.73 19.79
C VAL A 250 12.83 8.54 20.42
N TYR A 251 13.22 8.63 21.69
CA TYR A 251 13.82 7.52 22.42
C TYR A 251 12.90 6.29 22.51
N GLU A 252 11.62 6.48 22.83
CA GLU A 252 10.61 5.41 22.85
C GLU A 252 10.51 4.73 21.47
N LEU A 253 10.37 5.51 20.38
CA LEU A 253 10.28 4.96 19.01
C LEU A 253 11.58 4.28 18.57
N PHE A 254 12.72 4.88 18.88
CA PHE A 254 14.04 4.36 18.51
C PHE A 254 14.31 2.97 19.08
N HIS A 255 13.72 2.63 20.24
CA HIS A 255 13.80 1.29 20.82
C HIS A 255 13.37 0.19 19.84
N TYR A 256 12.34 0.46 19.04
CA TYR A 256 11.81 -0.43 18.02
C TYR A 256 12.53 -0.25 16.69
N GLU A 257 12.65 0.99 16.22
CA GLU A 257 13.17 1.32 14.89
C GLU A 257 14.60 0.78 14.66
N LYS A 258 15.47 0.82 15.67
CA LYS A 258 16.84 0.31 15.57
C LYS A 258 16.93 -1.21 15.41
N LYS A 259 15.90 -1.96 15.84
CA LYS A 259 15.86 -3.43 15.82
C LYS A 259 15.28 -3.97 14.51
N LEU A 260 14.59 -3.13 13.74
CA LEU A 260 14.01 -3.49 12.45
C LEU A 260 15.13 -3.58 11.42
N SER A 261 15.48 -4.80 11.01
CA SER A 261 16.61 -5.03 10.11
C SER A 261 16.29 -4.69 8.64
N ARG A 262 15.02 -4.82 8.23
CA ARG A 262 14.57 -4.57 6.86
C ARG A 262 13.18 -3.96 6.85
N GLN A 263 13.07 -2.78 6.28
CA GLN A 263 11.84 -1.97 6.26
C GLN A 263 11.30 -1.74 4.83
N TYR A 264 11.86 -2.44 3.85
CA TYR A 264 11.47 -2.41 2.44
C TYR A 264 11.08 -3.82 1.97
N TYR A 265 10.41 -3.88 0.83
CA TYR A 265 9.96 -5.13 0.23
C TYR A 265 11.13 -5.98 -0.28
N ASP A 266 11.06 -7.28 -0.03
CA ASP A 266 11.99 -8.29 -0.54
C ASP A 266 11.22 -9.61 -0.69
N VAL A 267 11.65 -10.43 -1.66
CA VAL A 267 11.11 -11.78 -1.88
C VAL A 267 11.49 -12.72 -0.73
N LYS A 268 12.66 -12.53 -0.12
CA LYS A 268 13.05 -13.30 1.05
C LYS A 268 12.15 -12.94 2.21
N LEU A 269 11.62 -13.93 2.92
CA LEU A 269 10.83 -13.74 4.13
C LEU A 269 11.67 -13.15 5.28
N ILE A 270 11.09 -12.28 6.11
CA ILE A 270 11.71 -11.86 7.39
C ILE A 270 11.52 -12.96 8.45
N SER A 271 12.42 -12.99 9.44
CA SER A 271 12.32 -13.96 10.53
C SER A 271 11.09 -13.73 11.41
N ARG A 272 10.64 -14.77 12.12
CA ARG A 272 9.53 -14.66 13.07
C ARG A 272 9.79 -13.60 14.15
N GLN A 273 11.03 -13.51 14.64
CA GLN A 273 11.44 -12.48 15.60
C GLN A 273 11.24 -11.06 15.05
N GLN A 274 11.51 -10.84 13.76
CA GLN A 274 11.28 -9.53 13.13
C GLN A 274 9.78 -9.23 12.98
N LEU A 275 8.95 -10.23 12.69
CA LEU A 275 7.48 -10.06 12.70
C LEU A 275 6.96 -9.69 14.09
N ASP A 276 7.42 -10.39 15.13
CA ASP A 276 7.00 -10.13 16.50
C ASP A 276 7.43 -8.71 16.95
N LEU A 277 8.59 -8.23 16.51
CA LEU A 277 9.02 -6.83 16.74
C LEU A 277 8.10 -5.81 16.06
N TRP A 278 7.68 -6.06 14.81
CA TRP A 278 6.69 -5.21 14.13
C TRP A 278 5.35 -5.19 14.87
N PHE A 279 4.86 -6.36 15.31
CA PHE A 279 3.61 -6.44 16.06
C PHE A 279 3.68 -5.69 17.38
N GLN A 280 4.76 -5.86 18.15
CA GLN A 280 4.99 -5.11 19.39
C GLN A 280 5.05 -3.60 19.14
N TYR A 281 5.65 -3.16 18.03
CA TYR A 281 5.72 -1.74 17.69
C TYR A 281 4.35 -1.16 17.36
N LEU A 282 3.55 -1.88 16.57
CA LEU A 282 2.18 -1.48 16.24
C LEU A 282 1.29 -1.44 17.49
N GLU A 283 1.35 -2.47 18.33
CA GLU A 283 0.61 -2.54 19.59
C GLU A 283 1.00 -1.39 20.53
N PHE A 284 2.29 -1.09 20.65
CA PHE A 284 2.77 0.06 21.43
C PHE A 284 2.12 1.38 20.96
N LEU A 285 2.08 1.63 19.64
CA LEU A 285 1.48 2.84 19.08
C LEU A 285 -0.04 2.87 19.24
N GLU A 286 -0.72 1.71 19.16
CA GLU A 286 -2.17 1.60 19.41
C GLU A 286 -2.53 1.93 20.86
N ILE A 287 -1.75 1.42 21.83
CA ILE A 287 -1.93 1.71 23.26
C ILE A 287 -1.66 3.19 23.54
N LYS A 288 -0.62 3.76 22.91
CA LYS A 288 -0.17 5.15 23.12
C LYS A 288 -0.85 6.16 22.17
N LYS A 289 -2.04 5.84 21.64
CA LYS A 289 -2.77 6.70 20.68
C LYS A 289 -3.06 8.13 21.17
N SER A 290 -3.08 8.38 22.48
CA SER A 290 -3.23 9.72 23.05
C SER A 290 -1.93 10.53 23.04
N SER A 291 -0.79 9.86 23.00
CA SER A 291 0.55 10.48 23.08
C SER A 291 1.19 10.70 21.71
N TYR A 292 0.75 9.94 20.69
CA TYR A 292 1.28 10.00 19.33
C TYR A 292 0.20 10.37 18.30
N PRO A 293 0.56 11.08 17.21
CA PRO A 293 -0.38 11.38 16.13
C PRO A 293 -0.89 10.12 15.43
N THR A 294 -2.19 10.05 15.13
CA THR A 294 -2.79 8.93 14.39
C THR A 294 -2.11 8.68 13.03
N LYS A 295 -1.62 9.74 12.38
CA LYS A 295 -0.88 9.63 11.11
C LYS A 295 0.42 8.84 11.23
N LEU A 296 1.10 8.88 12.38
CA LEU A 296 2.29 8.05 12.62
C LEU A 296 1.90 6.58 12.66
N LEU A 297 0.82 6.22 13.35
CA LEU A 297 0.31 4.85 13.42
C LEU A 297 -0.07 4.31 12.04
N GLU A 298 -0.84 5.07 11.27
CA GLU A 298 -1.21 4.71 9.89
C GLU A 298 0.03 4.47 9.01
N LEU A 299 1.01 5.37 9.09
CA LEU A 299 2.26 5.26 8.36
C LEU A 299 3.08 4.03 8.76
N THR A 300 3.15 3.72 10.06
CA THR A 300 3.84 2.51 10.55
C THR A 300 3.17 1.24 10.03
N TYR A 301 1.84 1.20 9.97
CA TYR A 301 1.10 0.11 9.34
C TYR A 301 1.42 -0.03 7.84
N GLN A 302 1.54 1.07 7.10
CA GLN A 302 1.93 1.04 5.68
C GLN A 302 3.35 0.49 5.49
N ARG A 303 4.30 0.95 6.32
CA ARG A 303 5.69 0.45 6.31
C ARG A 303 5.79 -1.03 6.65
N PHE A 304 5.04 -1.45 7.66
CA PHE A 304 4.90 -2.85 8.03
C PHE A 304 4.49 -3.70 6.83
N ILE A 305 3.43 -3.30 6.12
CA ILE A 305 2.94 -4.03 4.94
C ILE A 305 3.95 -4.05 3.80
N TYR A 306 4.72 -2.99 3.55
CA TYR A 306 5.79 -3.04 2.55
C TYR A 306 6.84 -4.11 2.87
N ALA A 307 7.23 -4.22 4.14
CA ALA A 307 8.20 -5.24 4.58
C ALA A 307 7.60 -6.66 4.64
N THR A 308 6.28 -6.78 4.83
CA THR A 308 5.59 -8.06 5.07
C THR A 308 4.54 -8.41 4.03
N ALA A 309 4.66 -7.92 2.79
CA ALA A 309 3.64 -8.10 1.76
C ALA A 309 3.33 -9.58 1.41
N ARG A 310 4.25 -10.51 1.68
CA ARG A 310 4.08 -11.96 1.46
C ARG A 310 3.44 -12.73 2.63
N TYR A 311 2.95 -12.02 3.65
CA TYR A 311 2.33 -12.65 4.81
C TYR A 311 0.84 -12.32 4.88
N THR A 312 0.02 -13.34 4.66
CA THR A 312 -1.44 -13.25 4.76
C THR A 312 -1.91 -12.62 6.06
N ASP A 313 -1.41 -13.10 7.20
CA ASP A 313 -1.85 -12.64 8.52
C ASP A 313 -1.54 -11.15 8.76
N CYS A 314 -0.50 -10.62 8.11
CA CYS A 314 -0.12 -9.23 8.19
C CYS A 314 -1.14 -8.33 7.46
N TRP A 315 -1.62 -8.76 6.28
CA TRP A 315 -2.68 -8.06 5.56
C TRP A 315 -4.02 -8.10 6.31
N ILE A 316 -4.34 -9.23 6.94
CA ILE A 316 -5.56 -9.36 7.76
C ILE A 316 -5.48 -8.38 8.95
N LYS A 317 -4.38 -8.38 9.71
CA LYS A 317 -4.19 -7.42 10.82
C LYS A 317 -4.29 -5.97 10.36
N TYR A 318 -3.75 -5.66 9.19
CA TYR A 318 -3.83 -4.31 8.64
C TYR A 318 -5.25 -3.91 8.22
N ALA A 319 -6.02 -4.84 7.65
CA ALA A 319 -7.43 -4.61 7.39
C ALA A 319 -8.23 -4.44 8.69
N ASP A 320 -7.93 -5.23 9.73
CA ASP A 320 -8.57 -5.14 11.05
C ASP A 320 -8.34 -3.77 11.69
N PHE A 321 -7.13 -3.20 11.55
CA PHE A 321 -6.86 -1.82 11.96
C PHE A 321 -7.83 -0.83 11.30
N TYR A 322 -8.07 -0.93 9.99
CA TYR A 322 -9.01 -0.03 9.31
C TYR A 322 -10.47 -0.31 9.66
N ILE A 323 -10.86 -1.58 9.84
CA ILE A 323 -12.22 -1.97 10.26
C ILE A 323 -12.51 -1.40 11.64
N PHE A 324 -11.57 -1.50 12.59
CA PHE A 324 -11.69 -0.96 13.94
C PHE A 324 -11.88 0.56 13.95
N HIS A 325 -11.27 1.28 13.00
CA HIS A 325 -11.43 2.73 12.84
C HIS A 325 -12.58 3.11 11.89
N GLU A 326 -13.46 2.17 11.54
CA GLU A 326 -14.61 2.37 10.63
C GLU A 326 -14.23 2.87 9.22
N LYS A 327 -12.96 2.65 8.81
CA LYS A 327 -12.43 3.02 7.50
C LYS A 327 -12.58 1.87 6.51
N TYR A 328 -13.82 1.44 6.26
CA TYR A 328 -14.10 0.22 5.49
C TYR A 328 -13.56 0.25 4.05
N ASN A 329 -13.51 1.42 3.39
CA ASN A 329 -12.92 1.52 2.06
C ASN A 329 -11.41 1.26 2.05
N SER A 330 -10.70 1.72 3.09
CA SER A 330 -9.28 1.44 3.27
C SER A 330 -9.04 -0.02 3.61
N ALA A 331 -9.90 -0.64 4.43
CA ALA A 331 -9.87 -2.07 4.71
C ALA A 331 -10.06 -2.91 3.44
N LYS A 332 -11.05 -2.57 2.60
CA LYS A 332 -11.26 -3.21 1.29
C LYS A 332 -10.02 -3.09 0.40
N SER A 333 -9.46 -1.88 0.27
CA SER A 333 -8.24 -1.65 -0.52
C SER A 333 -7.07 -2.50 0.00
N ALA A 334 -6.89 -2.59 1.32
CA ALA A 334 -5.86 -3.42 1.94
C ALA A 334 -6.06 -4.90 1.62
N LEU A 335 -7.26 -5.44 1.78
CA LEU A 335 -7.56 -6.85 1.50
C LEU A 335 -7.44 -7.19 0.01
N THR A 336 -7.94 -6.33 -0.88
CA THR A 336 -7.79 -6.53 -2.33
C THR A 336 -6.31 -6.57 -2.73
N ARG A 337 -5.49 -5.64 -2.21
CA ARG A 337 -4.03 -5.66 -2.44
C ARG A 337 -3.41 -6.93 -1.87
N GLY A 338 -3.74 -7.30 -0.63
CA GLY A 338 -3.23 -8.52 0.01
C GLY A 338 -3.55 -9.79 -0.77
N LEU A 339 -4.75 -9.88 -1.35
CA LEU A 339 -5.17 -10.99 -2.20
C LEU A 339 -4.34 -11.07 -3.49
N ILE A 340 -4.02 -9.92 -4.11
CA ILE A 340 -3.14 -9.87 -5.30
C ILE A 340 -1.73 -10.39 -4.97
N TYR A 341 -1.18 -10.05 -3.80
CA TYR A 341 0.18 -10.47 -3.43
C TYR A 341 0.30 -11.92 -2.94
N ASN A 342 -0.75 -12.47 -2.32
CA ASN A 342 -0.67 -13.77 -1.63
C ASN A 342 -1.55 -14.85 -2.28
N GLY A 343 -2.63 -14.48 -2.97
CA GLY A 343 -3.62 -15.44 -3.49
C GLY A 343 -4.36 -16.25 -2.43
N ASP A 344 -4.17 -15.92 -1.14
CA ASP A 344 -4.64 -16.72 -0.02
C ASP A 344 -6.14 -16.51 0.23
N TYR A 345 -6.89 -17.62 0.26
CA TYR A 345 -8.33 -17.62 0.47
C TYR A 345 -8.75 -16.98 1.80
N ARG A 346 -7.89 -16.96 2.83
CA ARG A 346 -8.21 -16.32 4.12
C ARG A 346 -8.44 -14.81 3.96
N ILE A 347 -7.68 -14.16 3.07
CA ILE A 347 -7.87 -12.74 2.75
C ILE A 347 -9.18 -12.55 1.97
N LEU A 348 -9.46 -13.44 1.01
CA LEU A 348 -10.72 -13.44 0.26
C LEU A 348 -11.91 -13.53 1.21
N LEU A 349 -11.94 -14.50 2.12
CA LEU A 349 -13.04 -14.69 3.05
C LEU A 349 -13.26 -13.45 3.91
N LYS A 350 -12.19 -12.86 4.44
CA LYS A 350 -12.26 -11.60 5.21
C LYS A 350 -12.84 -10.44 4.38
N LEU A 351 -12.48 -10.35 3.10
CA LEU A 351 -13.01 -9.33 2.18
C LEU A 351 -14.50 -9.55 1.91
N VAL A 352 -14.89 -10.80 1.66
CA VAL A 352 -16.28 -11.20 1.46
C VAL A 352 -17.11 -10.91 2.70
N ASP A 353 -16.61 -11.25 3.89
CA ASP A 353 -17.26 -10.93 5.17
C ASP A 353 -17.50 -9.44 5.32
N LEU A 354 -16.52 -8.62 4.94
CA LEU A 354 -16.64 -7.17 4.96
C LEU A 354 -17.69 -6.67 3.96
N GLU A 355 -17.73 -7.20 2.74
CA GLU A 355 -18.77 -6.83 1.75
C GLU A 355 -20.16 -7.26 2.21
N VAL A 356 -20.30 -8.45 2.81
CA VAL A 356 -21.56 -8.92 3.41
C VAL A 356 -21.99 -8.01 4.56
N PHE A 357 -21.07 -7.63 5.44
CA PHE A 357 -21.32 -6.67 6.53
C PHE A 357 -21.82 -5.32 5.99
N LEU A 358 -21.25 -4.85 4.87
CA LEU A 358 -21.66 -3.64 4.16
C LEU A 358 -22.91 -3.83 3.29
N LYS A 359 -23.56 -4.99 3.35
CA LYS A 359 -24.75 -5.37 2.55
C LYS A 359 -24.52 -5.35 1.04
N GLN A 360 -23.27 -5.52 0.60
CA GLN A 360 -22.85 -5.61 -0.80
C GLN A 360 -22.80 -7.07 -1.26
N TYR A 361 -23.92 -7.79 -1.12
CA TYR A 361 -23.98 -9.23 -1.34
C TYR A 361 -23.60 -9.65 -2.76
N PHE A 362 -23.94 -8.84 -3.77
CA PHE A 362 -23.60 -9.13 -5.18
C PHE A 362 -22.08 -9.14 -5.38
N ARG A 363 -21.40 -8.12 -4.86
CA ARG A 363 -19.94 -8.02 -4.91
C ARG A 363 -19.26 -9.14 -4.12
N ALA A 364 -19.82 -9.50 -2.96
CA ALA A 364 -19.35 -10.63 -2.15
C ALA A 364 -19.40 -11.95 -2.93
N ARG A 365 -20.51 -12.20 -3.65
CA ARG A 365 -20.67 -13.35 -4.55
C ARG A 365 -19.66 -13.32 -5.70
N GLU A 366 -19.57 -12.20 -6.42
CA GLU A 366 -18.62 -12.06 -7.54
C GLU A 366 -17.18 -12.37 -7.15
N LEU A 367 -16.73 -11.91 -5.97
CA LEU A 367 -15.38 -12.18 -5.48
C LEU A 367 -15.10 -13.68 -5.31
N ILE A 368 -16.05 -14.43 -4.75
CA ILE A 368 -15.89 -15.88 -4.56
C ILE A 368 -15.94 -16.61 -5.89
N VAL A 369 -16.91 -16.28 -6.75
CA VAL A 369 -17.06 -16.94 -8.06
C VAL A 369 -15.81 -16.72 -8.90
N ASN A 370 -15.30 -15.48 -8.94
CA ASN A 370 -14.06 -15.16 -9.65
C ASN A 370 -12.84 -15.88 -9.05
N TYR A 371 -12.83 -16.10 -7.72
CA TYR A 371 -11.76 -16.90 -7.11
C TYR A 371 -11.86 -18.36 -7.54
N ILE A 372 -13.05 -18.96 -7.52
CA ILE A 372 -13.27 -20.35 -7.92
C ILE A 372 -12.89 -20.56 -9.39
N SER A 373 -13.28 -19.65 -10.29
CA SER A 373 -13.01 -19.79 -11.72
C SER A 373 -11.53 -19.66 -12.09
N ASN A 374 -10.74 -18.93 -11.29
CA ASN A 374 -9.33 -18.68 -11.58
C ASN A 374 -8.35 -19.63 -10.85
N ASN A 375 -8.83 -20.45 -9.91
CA ASN A 375 -7.98 -21.34 -9.13
C ASN A 375 -8.32 -22.81 -9.42
N VAL A 376 -7.30 -23.59 -9.75
CA VAL A 376 -7.45 -25.03 -10.02
C VAL A 376 -7.85 -25.81 -8.77
N SER A 377 -7.37 -25.39 -7.60
CA SER A 377 -7.69 -25.99 -6.31
C SER A 377 -8.30 -24.95 -5.39
N VAL A 378 -9.51 -25.21 -4.92
CA VAL A 378 -10.29 -24.30 -4.09
C VAL A 378 -10.50 -24.93 -2.71
N PRO A 379 -10.12 -24.24 -1.62
CA PRO A 379 -10.35 -24.73 -0.26
C PRO A 379 -11.84 -24.81 0.11
N ILE A 380 -12.20 -25.84 0.89
CA ILE A 380 -13.58 -26.07 1.39
C ILE A 380 -14.24 -24.82 1.98
N PRO A 381 -13.58 -24.00 2.83
CA PRO A 381 -14.18 -22.80 3.41
C PRO A 381 -14.71 -21.79 2.39
N VAL A 382 -14.16 -21.78 1.17
CA VAL A 382 -14.62 -20.89 0.08
C VAL A 382 -15.99 -21.34 -0.44
N PHE A 383 -16.19 -22.65 -0.59
CA PHE A 383 -17.49 -23.22 -1.02
C PHE A 383 -18.55 -23.09 0.07
N GLU A 384 -18.19 -23.32 1.34
CA GLU A 384 -19.10 -23.06 2.47
C GLU A 384 -19.55 -21.58 2.48
N LYS A 385 -18.62 -20.67 2.23
CA LYS A 385 -18.95 -19.24 2.15
C LYS A 385 -19.87 -18.93 0.97
N LEU A 386 -19.64 -19.52 -0.20
CA LEU A 386 -20.54 -19.38 -1.36
C LEU A 386 -21.97 -19.84 -1.00
N LEU A 387 -22.11 -21.05 -0.45
CA LEU A 387 -23.40 -21.60 -0.03
C LEU A 387 -24.10 -20.70 1.00
N SER A 388 -23.35 -20.13 1.94
CA SER A 388 -23.91 -19.20 2.93
C SER A 388 -24.47 -17.93 2.28
N ILE A 389 -23.81 -17.41 1.25
CA ILE A 389 -24.24 -16.20 0.54
C ILE A 389 -25.43 -16.49 -0.36
N GLU A 390 -25.38 -17.59 -1.12
CA GLU A 390 -26.46 -17.99 -2.02
C GLU A 390 -27.74 -18.28 -1.23
N ARG A 391 -27.65 -18.85 -0.02
CA ARG A 391 -28.83 -19.02 0.84
C ARG A 391 -29.45 -17.70 1.28
N VAL A 392 -28.65 -16.64 1.48
CA VAL A 392 -29.17 -15.30 1.77
C VAL A 392 -29.90 -14.70 0.56
N PHE A 393 -29.48 -15.03 -0.67
CA PHE A 393 -30.20 -14.61 -1.87
C PHE A 393 -31.47 -15.42 -2.13
N SER A 394 -31.45 -16.69 -1.76
CA SER A 394 -32.46 -17.70 -2.10
C SER A 394 -33.10 -18.26 -0.82
N GLU A 395 -33.58 -17.38 0.07
CA GLU A 395 -34.05 -17.76 1.42
C GLU A 395 -35.11 -18.87 1.41
N ASN A 396 -35.96 -18.91 0.39
CA ASN A 396 -37.06 -19.88 0.25
C ASN A 396 -36.92 -20.83 -0.96
N ASP A 397 -35.78 -20.83 -1.65
CA ASP A 397 -35.55 -21.68 -2.81
C ASP A 397 -34.61 -22.83 -2.46
N ASP A 398 -35.17 -23.83 -1.76
CA ASP A 398 -34.46 -25.04 -1.36
C ASP A 398 -34.01 -25.87 -2.58
N GLU A 399 -34.75 -25.80 -3.70
CA GLU A 399 -34.41 -26.54 -4.91
C GLU A 399 -33.12 -26.01 -5.53
N TYR A 400 -32.98 -24.68 -5.64
CA TYR A 400 -31.76 -24.04 -6.09
C TYR A 400 -30.55 -24.40 -5.21
N ILE A 401 -30.70 -24.33 -3.88
CA ILE A 401 -29.61 -24.66 -2.95
C ILE A 401 -29.22 -26.14 -3.07
N LEU A 402 -30.19 -27.05 -3.16
CA LEU A 402 -29.93 -28.48 -3.36
C LEU A 402 -29.21 -28.75 -4.69
N GLN A 403 -29.57 -28.06 -5.77
CA GLN A 403 -28.87 -28.15 -7.05
C GLN A 403 -27.41 -27.67 -6.93
N LEU A 404 -27.17 -26.57 -6.21
CA LEU A 404 -25.83 -26.04 -5.97
C LEU A 404 -24.98 -27.00 -5.13
N PHE A 405 -25.54 -27.61 -4.08
CA PHE A 405 -24.87 -28.66 -3.31
C PHE A 405 -24.48 -29.85 -4.20
N LYS A 406 -25.41 -30.33 -5.02
CA LYS A 406 -25.15 -31.44 -5.97
C LYS A 406 -24.00 -31.11 -6.90
N GLN A 407 -23.96 -29.88 -7.44
CA GLN A 407 -22.87 -29.42 -8.29
C GLN A 407 -21.53 -29.36 -7.54
N ILE A 408 -21.49 -28.77 -6.35
CA ILE A 408 -20.25 -28.69 -5.55
C ILE A 408 -19.72 -30.09 -5.20
N ILE A 409 -20.59 -31.02 -4.80
CA ILE A 409 -20.19 -32.40 -4.48
C ILE A 409 -19.64 -33.11 -5.72
N GLN A 410 -20.30 -32.95 -6.87
CA GLN A 410 -19.84 -33.55 -8.13
C GLN A 410 -18.49 -32.97 -8.60
N GLU A 411 -18.25 -31.68 -8.44
CA GLU A 411 -17.01 -31.05 -8.88
C GLU A 411 -15.85 -31.27 -7.90
N THR A 412 -16.12 -31.26 -6.60
CA THR A 412 -15.10 -31.43 -5.57
C THR A 412 -14.81 -32.89 -5.22
N GLN A 413 -15.74 -33.81 -5.55
CA GLN A 413 -15.71 -35.22 -5.14
C GLN A 413 -15.46 -35.39 -3.64
N ASN A 414 -16.04 -34.50 -2.82
CA ASN A 414 -15.79 -34.44 -1.39
C ASN A 414 -17.08 -34.62 -0.59
N ASP A 415 -17.16 -35.75 0.12
CA ASP A 415 -18.32 -36.15 0.93
C ASP A 415 -18.58 -35.24 2.14
N TYR A 416 -17.62 -34.40 2.53
CA TYR A 416 -17.80 -33.43 3.62
C TYR A 416 -19.02 -32.52 3.42
N PHE A 417 -19.35 -32.16 2.17
CA PHE A 417 -20.50 -31.32 1.86
C PHE A 417 -21.85 -31.97 2.20
N PHE A 418 -21.92 -33.30 2.36
CA PHE A 418 -23.12 -33.95 2.89
C PHE A 418 -23.40 -33.52 4.34
N ASN A 419 -22.36 -33.39 5.16
CA ASN A 419 -22.51 -32.89 6.53
C ASN A 419 -22.87 -31.41 6.55
N VAL A 420 -22.30 -30.62 5.64
CA VAL A 420 -22.64 -29.19 5.51
C VAL A 420 -24.11 -29.01 5.14
N LEU A 421 -24.65 -29.84 4.24
CA LEU A 421 -26.05 -29.81 3.85
C LEU A 421 -27.00 -29.99 5.06
N LEU A 422 -26.63 -30.83 6.03
CA LEU A 422 -27.44 -31.06 7.24
C LEU A 422 -27.57 -29.81 8.13
N ASN A 423 -26.67 -28.84 8.00
CA ASN A 423 -26.75 -27.58 8.75
C ASN A 423 -27.77 -26.59 8.17
N TYR A 424 -28.34 -26.89 6.99
CA TYR A 424 -29.35 -26.06 6.35
C TYR A 424 -30.75 -26.59 6.67
N SER A 425 -31.69 -25.67 6.94
CA SER A 425 -33.09 -26.00 7.22
C SER A 425 -33.84 -26.40 5.95
N ILE A 426 -33.55 -27.61 5.44
CA ILE A 426 -34.13 -28.19 4.22
C ILE A 426 -34.90 -29.46 4.60
N ASP A 427 -35.95 -29.77 3.86
CA ASP A 427 -36.72 -31.02 4.01
C ASP A 427 -35.79 -32.26 3.95
N PRO A 428 -35.73 -33.09 5.02
CA PRO A 428 -34.88 -34.27 5.09
C PRO A 428 -35.08 -35.26 3.93
N SER A 429 -36.30 -35.40 3.40
CA SER A 429 -36.57 -36.34 2.30
C SER A 429 -35.89 -35.90 1.00
N LYS A 430 -35.86 -34.59 0.73
CA LYS A 430 -35.19 -34.00 -0.45
C LYS A 430 -33.67 -34.01 -0.30
N ALA A 431 -33.17 -33.73 0.91
CA ALA A 431 -31.75 -33.82 1.20
C ALA A 431 -31.23 -35.26 1.02
N GLN A 432 -31.99 -36.26 1.48
CA GLN A 432 -31.64 -37.67 1.33
C GLN A 432 -31.56 -38.11 -0.14
N GLU A 433 -32.45 -37.63 -1.00
CA GLU A 433 -32.42 -37.91 -2.44
C GLU A 433 -31.13 -37.40 -3.10
N VAL A 434 -30.68 -36.18 -2.75
CA VAL A 434 -29.43 -35.60 -3.27
C VAL A 434 -28.22 -36.39 -2.79
N ILE A 435 -28.18 -36.76 -1.51
CA ILE A 435 -27.10 -37.58 -0.93
C ILE A 435 -27.02 -38.93 -1.64
N MET A 436 -28.15 -39.63 -1.79
CA MET A 436 -28.20 -40.94 -2.45
C MET A 436 -27.76 -40.84 -3.92
N THR A 437 -28.23 -39.82 -4.65
CA THR A 437 -27.84 -39.60 -6.05
C THR A 437 -26.35 -39.34 -6.18
N ALA A 438 -25.79 -38.46 -5.34
CA ALA A 438 -24.37 -38.12 -5.38
C ALA A 438 -23.46 -39.32 -5.03
N LEU A 439 -23.82 -40.12 -4.02
CA LEU A 439 -23.11 -41.34 -3.65
C LEU A 439 -23.13 -42.38 -4.78
N THR A 440 -24.28 -42.56 -5.45
CA THR A 440 -24.34 -43.47 -6.61
C THR A 440 -23.46 -43.02 -7.78
N SER A 441 -23.36 -41.71 -8.05
CA SER A 441 -22.46 -41.19 -9.08
C SER A 441 -20.97 -41.29 -8.70
N SER A 442 -20.62 -41.09 -7.43
CA SER A 442 -19.24 -41.26 -6.95
C SER A 442 -18.78 -42.73 -7.04
N LEU A 443 -19.67 -43.67 -6.69
CA LEU A 443 -19.43 -45.11 -6.84
C LEU A 443 -19.27 -45.56 -8.30
N MET A 444 -19.91 -44.89 -9.28
CA MET A 444 -19.70 -45.18 -10.70
C MET A 444 -18.41 -44.55 -11.27
N ASN A 445 -18.00 -43.38 -10.77
CA ASN A 445 -16.80 -42.66 -11.25
C ASN A 445 -15.47 -43.22 -10.70
N PHE A 446 -15.49 -44.09 -9.69
CA PHE A 446 -14.29 -44.82 -9.24
C PHE A 446 -13.64 -45.68 -10.34
N ASN A 447 -14.31 -45.86 -11.49
CA ASN A 447 -13.79 -46.60 -12.64
C ASN A 447 -13.12 -45.74 -13.72
N ASP A 448 -13.17 -44.41 -13.66
CA ASP A 448 -12.57 -43.54 -14.69
C ASP A 448 -11.87 -42.32 -14.06
N ASN A 449 -10.54 -42.39 -13.95
CA ASN A 449 -9.70 -41.26 -13.58
C ASN A 449 -9.49 -40.34 -14.79
N ASN A 450 -10.11 -39.16 -14.81
CA ASN A 450 -9.63 -38.04 -15.63
C ASN A 450 -9.88 -36.69 -14.96
N ALA A 451 -8.81 -35.91 -14.83
CA ALA A 451 -8.81 -34.57 -14.25
C ALA A 451 -9.33 -33.56 -15.29
N ASN A 452 -10.52 -33.01 -15.06
CA ASN A 452 -11.05 -31.85 -15.77
C ASN A 452 -11.26 -30.69 -14.78
N GLY A 453 -11.04 -29.46 -15.24
CA GLY A 453 -11.14 -28.24 -14.43
C GLY A 453 -12.53 -28.00 -13.82
N ILE A 454 -12.55 -27.34 -12.67
CA ILE A 454 -13.75 -26.97 -11.89
C ILE A 454 -14.57 -25.93 -12.67
N SER A 455 -15.89 -26.12 -12.81
CA SER A 455 -16.78 -25.23 -13.57
C SER A 455 -18.18 -25.18 -12.96
N ILE A 456 -18.33 -24.39 -11.89
CA ILE A 456 -19.63 -24.16 -11.27
C ILE A 456 -20.48 -23.23 -12.14
N LYS A 457 -21.58 -23.76 -12.70
CA LYS A 457 -22.60 -23.01 -13.43
C LYS A 457 -23.61 -22.43 -12.45
N ILE A 458 -23.36 -21.20 -12.00
CA ILE A 458 -24.31 -20.48 -11.17
C ILE A 458 -25.31 -19.74 -12.07
N MET A 459 -26.61 -20.01 -11.92
CA MET A 459 -27.65 -19.33 -12.72
C MET A 459 -27.66 -17.81 -12.46
N PRO A 460 -27.97 -16.97 -13.47
CA PRO A 460 -28.21 -15.55 -13.26
C PRO A 460 -29.46 -15.38 -12.38
N GLY A 461 -29.29 -14.81 -11.19
CA GLY A 461 -30.40 -14.48 -10.30
C GLY A 461 -31.27 -13.40 -10.93
N MET A 462 -32.59 -13.59 -10.87
CA MET A 462 -33.60 -12.67 -11.38
C MET A 462 -33.33 -11.23 -10.90
N THR A 463 -33.29 -10.29 -11.83
CA THR A 463 -33.27 -8.85 -11.54
C THR A 463 -34.59 -8.45 -10.88
N TYR A 464 -34.56 -8.07 -9.60
CA TYR A 464 -35.71 -7.44 -8.95
C TYR A 464 -35.47 -5.97 -8.65
N SER A 465 -36.47 -5.19 -9.06
CA SER A 465 -36.60 -3.73 -9.01
C SER A 465 -36.70 -3.20 -7.58
N HIS A 466 -36.13 -2.01 -7.38
CA HIS A 466 -36.19 -1.28 -6.12
C HIS A 466 -37.62 -1.03 -5.64
N GLY A 467 -38.01 -1.66 -4.53
CA GLY A 467 -39.15 -1.27 -3.71
C GLY A 467 -38.67 -0.74 -2.37
N ARG A 468 -38.67 0.59 -2.19
CA ARG A 468 -38.57 1.22 -0.85
C ARG A 468 -39.74 0.75 0.00
N SER A 469 -39.49 0.15 1.16
CA SER A 469 -40.33 0.39 2.34
C SER A 469 -39.51 0.26 3.62
N GLN A 470 -39.68 1.25 4.47
CA GLN A 470 -39.22 1.28 5.84
C GLN A 470 -40.00 0.24 6.65
N ASN A 471 -39.32 -0.60 7.44
CA ASN A 471 -39.68 -0.80 8.84
C ASN A 471 -38.58 -1.56 9.58
N SER A 472 -38.16 -0.95 10.66
CA SER A 472 -37.26 -1.45 11.69
C SER A 472 -37.93 -2.57 12.50
N GLN A 473 -37.38 -3.78 12.48
CA GLN A 473 -37.43 -4.68 13.63
C GLN A 473 -36.11 -5.44 13.74
N LEU A 474 -35.48 -5.25 14.90
CA LEU A 474 -34.31 -5.97 15.38
C LEU A 474 -34.66 -7.45 15.55
N ILE A 475 -33.98 -8.33 14.82
CA ILE A 475 -33.87 -9.73 15.22
C ILE A 475 -32.40 -10.03 15.44
N ASN A 476 -32.12 -10.30 16.70
CA ASN A 476 -30.83 -10.61 17.29
C ASN A 476 -30.66 -12.12 17.22
N THR A 477 -29.77 -12.63 16.37
CA THR A 477 -29.22 -13.98 16.48
C THR A 477 -27.73 -13.91 16.21
N GLY A 478 -26.97 -13.81 17.30
CA GLY A 478 -25.52 -13.78 17.28
C GLY A 478 -24.91 -15.12 16.93
N THR A 479 -23.76 -15.07 16.26
CA THR A 479 -22.47 -15.60 16.72
C THR A 479 -21.48 -15.47 15.55
N TRP A 480 -20.84 -14.31 15.45
CA TRP A 480 -19.64 -14.13 14.62
C TRP A 480 -18.67 -13.23 15.39
N ILE A 481 -17.39 -13.58 15.29
CA ILE A 481 -16.19 -12.94 15.86
C ILE A 481 -15.84 -13.43 17.28
N LYS A 482 -14.87 -14.35 17.32
CA LYS A 482 -13.69 -14.16 18.18
C LYS A 482 -12.48 -13.98 17.29
#